data_AF-A0A7K1VPE1-F1
#
_entry.id   AF-A0A7K1VPE1-F1
#
_cell.length_a   1.000
_cell.length_b   1.000
_cell.length_c   1.000
_cell.angle_alpha   90.00
_cell.angle_beta   90.00
_cell.angle_gamma   90.00
#
_symmetry.space_group_name_H-M   'P 1'
#
loop_
_entity.id
_entity.type
_entity.pdbx_description
1 polymer ?
#
loop_
_entity_poly.entity_id
_entity_poly.type
_entity_poly.pdbx_seq_one_letter_code
_entity_poly.pdbx_strand_id
1 'polypeptide(L)'
;MSDLSAGERERFARQIRLFGEEGQRRLLDARVLVLGAGGIGSPVITALAAAGIGRLGIVDSDAVEPSNLSRQTAHDGDSVGRSKAESAAATARRLAPGIDARAFSVAFTSANADSLVEGWDVVVDGFDTFGSRYLASDATTRAGIPHVWGSALGFDGQLSTFWAEAPGGGVTLRALHPEAEDSADSCATVGVLGTLCATIGSAMASEVVKLVTGVGAPLFGRVLVHDALDGSWTELPLARAVPTVPPPLVGAGAVTAAELRARLAGSRPPTVIDLREDSEDRSIAVPGAVRMPMSRFDPGALPTGPLVLYCASGVRSRLAAERAAAAGIASDSLVGGAAGWG
;
A
#
# COMPACT_ATOMS: atom_id res chain seq x y z
N MET A 1 19.40 -9.94 -19.77
CA MET A 1 18.40 -11.01 -19.76
C MET A 1 19.11 -12.33 -20.05
N SER A 2 19.17 -13.23 -19.07
CA SER A 2 19.71 -14.58 -19.26
C SER A 2 18.75 -15.46 -20.07
N ASP A 3 19.26 -16.49 -20.73
CA ASP A 3 18.41 -17.49 -21.38
C ASP A 3 17.65 -18.33 -20.35
N LEU A 4 16.47 -18.81 -20.75
CA LEU A 4 15.67 -19.72 -19.92
C LEU A 4 16.35 -21.07 -19.80
N SER A 5 16.36 -21.64 -18.59
CA SER A 5 16.71 -23.04 -18.35
C SER A 5 15.64 -23.98 -18.91
N ALA A 6 15.97 -25.27 -19.04
CA ALA A 6 14.99 -26.28 -19.45
C ALA A 6 13.80 -26.38 -18.47
N GLY A 7 14.07 -26.30 -17.16
CA GLY A 7 13.03 -26.32 -16.14
C GLY A 7 12.11 -25.10 -16.19
N GLU A 8 12.65 -23.91 -16.47
CA GLU A 8 11.83 -22.70 -16.67
C GLU A 8 10.99 -22.79 -17.94
N ARG A 9 11.54 -23.30 -19.05
CA ARG A 9 10.76 -23.56 -20.27
C ARG A 9 9.59 -24.52 -20.02
N GLU A 10 9.81 -25.58 -19.25
CA GLU A 10 8.76 -26.53 -18.88
C GLU A 10 7.71 -25.88 -17.97
N ARG A 11 8.14 -25.24 -16.87
CA ARG A 11 7.26 -24.59 -15.89
C ARG A 11 6.37 -23.53 -16.53
N PHE A 12 6.94 -22.73 -17.44
CA PHE A 12 6.27 -21.60 -18.06
C PHE A 12 5.75 -21.87 -19.47
N ALA A 13 5.77 -23.13 -19.93
CA ALA A 13 5.41 -23.50 -21.32
C ALA A 13 4.07 -22.92 -21.78
N ARG A 14 3.06 -22.86 -20.88
CA ARG A 14 1.73 -22.31 -21.20
C ARG A 14 1.75 -20.81 -21.41
N GLN A 15 2.55 -20.09 -20.63
CA GLN A 15 2.71 -18.64 -20.72
C GLN A 15 3.56 -18.24 -21.93
N ILE A 16 4.65 -18.97 -22.19
CA ILE A 16 5.52 -18.78 -23.34
C ILE A 16 4.75 -18.89 -24.68
N ARG A 17 3.74 -19.76 -24.76
CA ARG A 17 2.86 -19.84 -25.95
C ARG A 17 2.06 -18.56 -26.22
N LEU A 18 1.84 -17.72 -25.20
CA LEU A 18 1.05 -16.50 -25.31
C LEU A 18 1.91 -15.27 -25.65
N PHE A 19 3.09 -15.14 -25.02
CA PHE A 19 3.92 -13.93 -25.12
C PHE A 19 5.40 -14.21 -25.46
N GLY A 20 5.73 -15.44 -25.86
CA GLY A 20 7.07 -15.86 -26.27
C GLY A 20 8.06 -15.99 -25.11
N GLU A 21 9.25 -16.52 -25.41
CA GLU A 21 10.34 -16.61 -24.42
C GLU A 21 10.86 -15.24 -24.00
N GLU A 22 10.80 -14.25 -24.88
CA GLU A 22 11.13 -12.85 -24.55
C GLU A 22 10.24 -12.31 -23.44
N GLY A 23 8.91 -12.46 -23.54
CA GLY A 23 7.99 -12.02 -22.48
C GLY A 23 8.26 -12.73 -21.15
N GLN A 24 8.58 -14.04 -21.18
CA GLN A 24 8.90 -14.76 -19.95
C GLN A 24 10.22 -14.30 -19.32
N ARG A 25 11.25 -14.02 -20.14
CA ARG A 25 12.51 -13.45 -19.64
C ARG A 25 12.30 -12.06 -19.04
N ARG A 26 11.41 -11.23 -19.62
CA ARG A 26 11.04 -9.93 -19.02
C ARG A 26 10.40 -10.09 -17.66
N LEU A 27 9.50 -11.07 -17.48
CA LEU A 27 8.94 -11.37 -16.16
C LEU A 27 10.04 -11.76 -15.16
N LEU A 28 10.95 -12.66 -15.55
CA LEU A 28 12.05 -13.12 -14.69
C LEU A 28 13.07 -12.03 -14.37
N ASP A 29 13.20 -10.98 -15.19
CA ASP A 29 14.08 -9.84 -14.91
C ASP A 29 13.37 -8.70 -14.18
N ALA A 30 12.03 -8.70 -14.14
CA ALA A 30 11.24 -7.63 -13.56
C ALA A 30 11.25 -7.61 -12.03
N ARG A 31 11.13 -6.40 -11.50
CA ARG A 31 11.09 -6.06 -10.08
C ARG A 31 9.74 -5.41 -9.79
N VAL A 32 8.91 -6.09 -9.01
CA VAL A 32 7.59 -5.60 -8.64
C VAL A 32 7.51 -5.39 -7.13
N LEU A 33 7.11 -4.19 -6.71
CA LEU A 33 6.85 -3.87 -5.31
C LEU A 33 5.34 -3.98 -5.04
N VAL A 34 4.96 -4.86 -4.13
CA VAL A 34 3.58 -4.98 -3.65
C VAL A 34 3.45 -4.29 -2.31
N LEU A 35 2.59 -3.28 -2.26
CA LEU A 35 2.24 -2.52 -1.07
C LEU A 35 1.00 -3.12 -0.42
N GLY A 36 1.15 -3.65 0.79
CA GLY A 36 0.13 -4.40 1.50
C GLY A 36 0.12 -5.89 1.12
N ALA A 37 0.15 -6.76 2.12
CA ALA A 37 0.01 -8.21 2.00
C ALA A 37 -1.39 -8.71 2.44
N GLY A 38 -2.35 -7.79 2.56
CA GLY A 38 -3.72 -8.06 2.98
C GLY A 38 -4.59 -8.78 1.94
N GLY A 39 -5.90 -8.49 1.96
CA GLY A 39 -6.88 -9.25 1.16
C GLY A 39 -6.61 -9.21 -0.35
N ILE A 40 -6.28 -8.03 -0.90
CA ILE A 40 -5.97 -7.84 -2.32
C ILE A 40 -4.49 -8.16 -2.61
N GLY A 41 -3.58 -7.78 -1.72
CA GLY A 41 -2.15 -8.02 -1.92
C GLY A 41 -1.76 -9.49 -1.92
N SER A 42 -2.37 -10.31 -1.06
CA SER A 42 -2.15 -11.77 -0.98
C SER A 42 -2.29 -12.50 -2.34
N PRO A 43 -3.44 -12.38 -3.06
CA PRO A 43 -3.60 -13.00 -4.38
C PRO A 43 -2.67 -12.39 -5.43
N VAL A 44 -2.35 -11.08 -5.38
CA VAL A 44 -1.33 -10.48 -6.26
C VAL A 44 0.02 -11.19 -6.08
N ILE A 45 0.50 -11.31 -4.84
CA ILE A 45 1.82 -11.87 -4.53
C ILE A 45 1.93 -13.31 -5.02
N THR A 46 0.91 -14.13 -4.72
CA THR A 46 0.89 -15.54 -5.13
C THR A 46 0.81 -15.70 -6.65
N ALA A 47 -0.01 -14.89 -7.33
CA ALA A 47 -0.12 -14.91 -8.79
C ALA A 47 1.18 -14.47 -9.48
N LEU A 48 1.82 -13.40 -9.03
CA LEU A 48 3.05 -12.89 -9.61
C LEU A 48 4.25 -13.84 -9.39
N ALA A 49 4.34 -14.46 -8.21
CA ALA A 49 5.34 -15.49 -7.96
C ALA A 49 5.14 -16.71 -8.88
N ALA A 50 3.90 -17.14 -9.08
CA ALA A 50 3.57 -18.22 -10.00
C ALA A 50 3.85 -17.86 -11.47
N ALA A 51 3.57 -16.61 -11.88
CA ALA A 51 3.84 -16.11 -13.23
C ALA A 51 5.34 -16.03 -13.56
N GLY A 52 6.20 -15.97 -12.53
CA GLY A 52 7.64 -15.92 -12.68
C GLY A 52 8.20 -14.50 -12.69
N ILE A 53 7.61 -13.57 -11.92
CA ILE A 53 8.30 -12.31 -11.60
C ILE A 53 9.60 -12.62 -10.88
N GLY A 54 10.72 -12.04 -11.31
CA GLY A 54 12.05 -12.31 -10.77
C GLY A 54 12.29 -11.82 -9.36
N ARG A 55 11.83 -10.60 -9.07
CA ARG A 55 11.96 -9.97 -7.76
C ARG A 55 10.63 -9.42 -7.28
N LEU A 56 10.20 -9.83 -6.09
CA LEU A 56 9.02 -9.33 -5.42
C LEU A 56 9.39 -8.64 -4.10
N GLY A 57 9.20 -7.33 -4.02
CA GLY A 57 9.22 -6.61 -2.75
C GLY A 57 7.84 -6.62 -2.14
N ILE A 58 7.72 -6.90 -0.84
CA ILE A 58 6.43 -6.95 -0.14
C ILE A 58 6.53 -6.05 1.09
N VAL A 59 5.73 -4.98 1.11
CA VAL A 59 5.70 -3.99 2.21
C VAL A 59 4.43 -4.18 3.02
N ASP A 60 4.56 -4.52 4.30
CA ASP A 60 3.42 -4.59 5.22
C ASP A 60 3.92 -4.51 6.67
N SER A 61 3.31 -3.65 7.49
CA SER A 61 3.70 -3.46 8.89
C SER A 61 3.03 -4.41 9.87
N ASP A 62 1.96 -5.10 9.46
CA ASP A 62 1.11 -5.83 10.37
C ASP A 62 1.61 -7.26 10.60
N ALA A 63 1.08 -7.86 11.66
CA ALA A 63 1.16 -9.30 11.89
C ALA A 63 -0.07 -10.02 11.34
N VAL A 64 0.08 -11.30 11.01
CA VAL A 64 -1.02 -12.16 10.58
C VAL A 64 -1.92 -12.45 11.78
N GLU A 65 -3.23 -12.21 11.63
CA GLU A 65 -4.24 -12.55 12.63
C GLU A 65 -5.15 -13.69 12.17
N PRO A 66 -5.78 -14.47 13.07
CA PRO A 66 -6.73 -15.52 12.68
C PRO A 66 -7.89 -14.99 11.80
N SER A 67 -8.38 -13.77 12.11
CA SER A 67 -9.44 -13.08 11.37
C SER A 67 -9.09 -12.78 9.90
N ASN A 68 -7.80 -12.82 9.56
CA ASN A 68 -7.28 -12.50 8.24
C ASN A 68 -7.41 -13.68 7.26
N LEU A 69 -7.39 -14.92 7.78
CA LEU A 69 -7.28 -16.14 6.99
C LEU A 69 -8.50 -16.41 6.10
N SER A 70 -9.63 -15.73 6.33
CA SER A 70 -10.82 -15.80 5.47
C SER A 70 -10.64 -15.14 4.10
N ARG A 71 -9.62 -14.28 3.93
CA ARG A 71 -9.43 -13.50 2.69
C ARG A 71 -7.97 -13.28 2.26
N GLN A 72 -7.00 -13.56 3.13
CA GLN A 72 -5.58 -13.28 2.86
C GLN A 72 -4.85 -14.58 2.49
N THR A 73 -4.96 -14.98 1.23
CA THR A 73 -4.52 -16.28 0.71
C THR A 73 -3.01 -16.51 0.67
N ALA A 74 -2.18 -15.49 0.97
CA ALA A 74 -0.74 -15.66 1.11
C ALA A 74 -0.34 -16.19 2.50
N HIS A 75 -1.28 -16.26 3.44
CA HIS A 75 -1.08 -16.66 4.82
C HIS A 75 -1.84 -17.94 5.16
N ASP A 76 -1.36 -18.65 6.17
CA ASP A 76 -1.94 -19.88 6.70
C ASP A 76 -1.99 -19.86 8.23
N GLY A 77 -2.58 -20.90 8.83
CA GLY A 77 -2.71 -21.00 10.30
C GLY A 77 -1.36 -20.96 11.02
N ASP A 78 -0.32 -21.54 10.42
CA ASP A 78 1.04 -21.55 10.98
C ASP A 78 1.74 -20.18 10.90
N SER A 79 1.16 -19.24 10.15
CA SER A 79 1.68 -17.88 10.00
C SER A 79 1.17 -16.91 11.06
N VAL A 80 0.15 -17.28 11.86
CA VAL A 80 -0.45 -16.39 12.85
C VAL A 80 0.60 -15.85 13.83
N GLY A 81 0.58 -14.54 14.05
CA GLY A 81 1.53 -13.81 14.90
C GLY A 81 2.84 -13.41 14.21
N ARG A 82 3.12 -13.90 13.00
CA ARG A 82 4.29 -13.49 12.21
C ARG A 82 3.98 -12.24 11.40
N SER A 83 5.01 -11.49 10.98
CA SER A 83 4.84 -10.37 10.06
C SER A 83 4.17 -10.83 8.76
N LYS A 84 3.16 -10.08 8.28
CA LYS A 84 2.50 -10.37 6.99
C LYS A 84 3.49 -10.30 5.84
N ALA A 85 4.38 -9.31 5.82
CA ALA A 85 5.41 -9.18 4.79
C ALA A 85 6.31 -10.42 4.73
N GLU A 86 6.77 -10.91 5.88
CA GLU A 86 7.62 -12.11 5.95
C GLU A 86 6.86 -13.40 5.57
N SER A 87 5.63 -13.55 6.06
CA SER A 87 4.78 -14.70 5.72
C SER A 87 4.50 -14.76 4.22
N ALA A 88 4.12 -13.63 3.60
CA ALA A 88 3.86 -13.55 2.18
C ALA A 88 5.13 -13.79 1.33
N ALA A 89 6.29 -13.24 1.75
CA ALA A 89 7.56 -13.50 1.08
C ALA A 89 7.95 -14.99 1.15
N ALA A 90 7.73 -15.64 2.30
CA ALA A 90 7.94 -17.07 2.45
C ALA A 90 7.03 -17.87 1.51
N THR A 91 5.75 -17.50 1.40
CA THR A 91 4.81 -18.11 0.46
C THR A 91 5.24 -17.93 -1.00
N ALA A 92 5.69 -16.74 -1.40
CA ALA A 92 6.22 -16.50 -2.74
C ALA A 92 7.42 -17.42 -3.07
N ARG A 93 8.37 -17.58 -2.14
CA ARG A 93 9.52 -18.50 -2.30
C ARG A 93 9.10 -19.97 -2.36
N ARG A 94 8.08 -20.39 -1.60
CA ARG A 94 7.53 -21.76 -1.72
C ARG A 94 6.93 -22.01 -3.09
N LEU A 95 6.18 -21.03 -3.63
CA LEU A 95 5.55 -21.15 -4.94
C LEU A 95 6.57 -21.12 -6.08
N ALA A 96 7.64 -20.33 -5.95
CA ALA A 96 8.70 -20.16 -6.92
C ALA A 96 10.09 -20.16 -6.24
N PRO A 97 10.73 -21.33 -6.05
CA PRO A 97 11.99 -21.46 -5.30
C PRO A 97 13.18 -20.62 -5.81
N GLY A 98 13.14 -20.10 -7.04
CA GLY A 98 14.19 -19.25 -7.62
C GLY A 98 13.94 -17.74 -7.54
N ILE A 99 12.84 -17.29 -6.93
CA ILE A 99 12.47 -15.87 -6.87
C ILE A 99 13.25 -15.10 -5.79
N ASP A 100 13.64 -13.85 -6.09
CA ASP A 100 14.11 -12.88 -5.10
C ASP A 100 12.90 -12.19 -4.43
N ALA A 101 12.21 -12.90 -3.54
CA ALA A 101 11.17 -12.30 -2.71
C ALA A 101 11.77 -11.64 -1.46
N ARG A 102 11.45 -10.37 -1.19
CA ARG A 102 11.96 -9.57 -0.06
C ARG A 102 10.80 -9.01 0.76
N ALA A 103 10.90 -9.18 2.07
CA ALA A 103 9.93 -8.62 3.01
C ALA A 103 10.46 -7.28 3.56
N PHE A 104 9.59 -6.29 3.59
CA PHE A 104 9.79 -5.00 4.24
C PHE A 104 8.73 -4.84 5.31
N SER A 105 9.04 -5.28 6.53
CA SER A 105 8.15 -5.25 7.70
C SER A 105 8.09 -3.83 8.31
N VAL A 106 7.72 -2.85 7.49
CA VAL A 106 7.68 -1.43 7.85
C VAL A 106 6.35 -0.82 7.41
N ALA A 107 5.92 0.21 8.12
CA ALA A 107 4.80 1.02 7.67
C ALA A 107 5.22 1.81 6.43
N PHE A 108 4.35 1.88 5.43
CA PHE A 108 4.55 2.75 4.28
C PHE A 108 4.10 4.16 4.66
N THR A 109 5.04 5.08 4.79
CA THR A 109 4.78 6.45 5.25
C THR A 109 5.49 7.45 4.37
N SER A 110 5.13 8.72 4.51
CA SER A 110 5.69 9.76 3.65
C SER A 110 7.21 9.94 3.82
N ALA A 111 7.75 9.53 4.97
CA ALA A 111 9.18 9.54 5.25
C ALA A 111 9.98 8.48 4.48
N ASN A 112 9.35 7.37 4.06
CA ASN A 112 10.04 6.26 3.39
C ASN A 112 9.49 5.90 2.01
N ALA A 113 8.33 6.44 1.61
CA ALA A 113 7.63 6.07 0.39
C ALA A 113 8.52 6.15 -0.86
N ASP A 114 9.19 7.28 -1.07
CA ASP A 114 10.03 7.50 -2.26
C ASP A 114 11.21 6.52 -2.28
N SER A 115 11.89 6.35 -1.14
CA SER A 115 13.01 5.41 -1.04
C SER A 115 12.60 3.94 -1.19
N LEU A 116 11.36 3.59 -0.80
CA LEU A 116 10.84 2.23 -0.96
C LEU A 116 10.46 1.95 -2.42
N VAL A 117 9.93 2.96 -3.13
CA VAL A 117 9.48 2.88 -4.52
C VAL A 117 10.64 2.95 -5.52
N GLU A 118 11.77 3.55 -5.13
CA GLU A 118 12.95 3.67 -5.98
C GLU A 118 13.49 2.32 -6.49
N GLY A 119 13.80 2.24 -7.79
CA GLY A 119 14.48 1.10 -8.42
C GLY A 119 13.60 -0.13 -8.73
N TRP A 120 12.28 0.00 -8.56
CA TRP A 120 11.27 -0.98 -8.99
C TRP A 120 10.72 -0.65 -10.38
N ASP A 121 10.24 -1.65 -11.11
CA ASP A 121 9.70 -1.47 -12.46
C ASP A 121 8.18 -1.21 -12.43
N VAL A 122 7.48 -1.79 -11.45
CA VAL A 122 6.03 -1.63 -11.25
C VAL A 122 5.72 -1.66 -9.76
N VAL A 123 4.82 -0.79 -9.30
CA VAL A 123 4.24 -0.84 -7.96
C VAL A 123 2.79 -1.32 -8.03
N VAL A 124 2.42 -2.23 -7.13
CA VAL A 124 1.06 -2.73 -6.98
C VAL A 124 0.53 -2.34 -5.61
N ASP A 125 -0.59 -1.64 -5.58
CA ASP A 125 -1.21 -1.09 -4.38
C ASP A 125 -2.39 -1.96 -3.93
N GLY A 126 -2.13 -2.76 -2.90
CA GLY A 126 -3.11 -3.57 -2.19
C GLY A 126 -3.52 -2.98 -0.84
N PHE A 127 -3.26 -1.70 -0.58
CA PHE A 127 -3.71 -1.04 0.66
C PHE A 127 -5.22 -0.79 0.67
N ASP A 128 -5.79 -0.77 1.86
CA ASP A 128 -7.22 -0.57 2.13
C ASP A 128 -7.54 0.81 2.72
N THR A 129 -6.56 1.72 2.77
CA THR A 129 -6.72 3.08 3.29
C THR A 129 -6.43 4.13 2.23
N PHE A 130 -7.24 5.18 2.18
CA PHE A 130 -7.09 6.24 1.18
C PHE A 130 -5.74 6.95 1.28
N GLY A 131 -5.28 7.33 2.48
CA GLY A 131 -4.00 8.03 2.68
C GLY A 131 -2.81 7.30 2.04
N SER A 132 -2.67 6.00 2.33
CA SER A 132 -1.60 5.18 1.77
C SER A 132 -1.67 5.02 0.25
N ARG A 133 -2.88 4.99 -0.34
CA ARG A 133 -3.09 4.90 -1.80
C ARG A 133 -2.62 6.17 -2.52
N TYR A 134 -2.95 7.35 -1.98
CA TYR A 134 -2.46 8.61 -2.52
C TYR A 134 -0.94 8.72 -2.39
N LEU A 135 -0.40 8.34 -1.23
CA LEU A 135 1.04 8.35 -1.02
C LEU A 135 1.76 7.44 -2.02
N ALA A 136 1.23 6.24 -2.28
CA ALA A 136 1.78 5.31 -3.27
C ALA A 136 1.72 5.89 -4.69
N SER A 137 0.58 6.48 -5.07
CA SER A 137 0.42 7.10 -6.39
C SER A 137 1.32 8.31 -6.58
N ASP A 138 1.50 9.13 -5.55
CA ASP A 138 2.37 10.30 -5.60
C ASP A 138 3.85 9.89 -5.70
N ALA A 139 4.28 8.90 -4.90
CA ALA A 139 5.65 8.37 -4.94
C ALA A 139 5.99 7.74 -6.30
N THR A 140 5.08 6.96 -6.87
CA THR A 140 5.25 6.35 -8.21
C THR A 140 5.22 7.39 -9.33
N THR A 141 4.38 8.43 -9.20
CA THR A 141 4.37 9.58 -10.12
C THR A 141 5.72 10.30 -10.10
N ARG A 142 6.29 10.56 -8.92
CA ARG A 142 7.63 11.16 -8.79
C ARG A 142 8.74 10.26 -9.34
N ALA A 143 8.63 8.95 -9.15
CA ALA A 143 9.58 7.97 -9.64
C ALA A 143 9.45 7.68 -11.15
N GLY A 144 8.36 8.12 -11.80
CA GLY A 144 8.12 7.88 -13.22
C GLY A 144 7.75 6.44 -13.56
N ILE A 145 7.24 5.65 -12.61
CA ILE A 145 6.95 4.21 -12.81
C ILE A 145 5.45 3.89 -12.74
N PRO A 146 4.99 2.82 -13.40
CA PRO A 146 3.60 2.38 -13.32
C PRO A 146 3.12 1.98 -11.92
N HIS A 147 1.87 2.34 -11.62
CA HIS A 147 1.14 2.03 -10.40
C HIS A 147 -0.15 1.28 -10.75
N VAL A 148 -0.21 0.00 -10.37
CA VAL A 148 -1.42 -0.82 -10.49
C VAL A 148 -2.20 -0.69 -9.19
N TRP A 149 -3.43 -0.17 -9.29
CA TRP A 149 -4.28 0.12 -8.14
C TRP A 149 -5.52 -0.75 -8.16
N GLY A 150 -5.97 -1.17 -6.98
CA GLY A 150 -7.25 -1.82 -6.79
C GLY A 150 -7.88 -1.52 -5.44
N SER A 151 -9.20 -1.68 -5.39
CA SER A 151 -10.00 -1.48 -4.18
C SER A 151 -11.11 -2.52 -4.11
N ALA A 152 -11.51 -2.89 -2.90
CA ALA A 152 -12.66 -3.77 -2.65
C ALA A 152 -13.37 -3.36 -1.36
N LEU A 153 -14.68 -3.19 -1.41
CA LEU A 153 -15.52 -2.86 -0.26
C LEU A 153 -16.88 -3.55 -0.42
N GLY A 154 -17.36 -4.28 0.60
CA GLY A 154 -18.58 -5.06 0.47
C GLY A 154 -18.49 -6.07 -0.68
N PHE A 155 -19.27 -5.82 -1.74
CA PHE A 155 -19.34 -6.62 -2.97
C PHE A 155 -18.77 -5.88 -4.20
N ASP A 156 -18.32 -4.64 -4.04
CA ASP A 156 -17.84 -3.78 -5.11
C ASP A 156 -16.32 -3.77 -5.17
N GLY A 157 -15.77 -4.03 -6.36
CA GLY A 157 -14.36 -3.99 -6.64
C GLY A 157 -14.02 -2.98 -7.73
N GLN A 158 -12.84 -2.38 -7.66
CA GLN A 158 -12.34 -1.47 -8.68
C GLN A 158 -10.88 -1.77 -8.99
N LEU A 159 -10.45 -1.57 -10.23
CA LEU A 159 -9.04 -1.54 -10.60
C LEU A 159 -8.75 -0.58 -11.75
N SER A 160 -7.53 -0.06 -11.76
CA SER A 160 -6.99 0.72 -12.86
C SER A 160 -5.46 0.62 -12.88
N THR A 161 -4.85 1.19 -13.92
CA THR A 161 -3.40 1.31 -14.04
C THR A 161 -3.05 2.76 -14.34
N PHE A 162 -2.15 3.29 -13.53
CA PHE A 162 -1.70 4.67 -13.57
C PHE A 162 -0.23 4.73 -13.97
N TRP A 163 0.11 5.70 -14.81
CA TRP A 163 1.50 6.02 -15.14
C TRP A 163 1.56 7.43 -15.70
N ALA A 164 2.36 8.29 -15.08
CA ALA A 164 2.51 9.69 -15.49
C ALA A 164 3.06 9.84 -16.92
N GLU A 165 3.80 8.83 -17.39
CA GLU A 165 4.39 8.79 -18.72
C GLU A 165 3.68 7.77 -19.64
N ALA A 166 2.44 7.39 -19.30
CA ALA A 166 1.68 6.41 -20.06
C ALA A 166 1.60 6.75 -21.56
N PRO A 167 1.72 5.74 -22.45
CA PRO A 167 1.47 5.92 -23.87
C PRO A 167 0.08 6.52 -24.13
N GLY A 168 0.02 7.53 -25.00
CA GLY A 168 -1.23 8.25 -25.30
C GLY A 168 -1.62 9.32 -24.26
N GLY A 169 -0.74 9.64 -23.31
CA GLY A 169 -0.91 10.72 -22.32
C GLY A 169 -0.99 10.18 -20.89
N GLY A 170 -0.29 10.85 -19.98
CA GLY A 170 -0.19 10.45 -18.58
C GLY A 170 -1.52 10.41 -17.84
N VAL A 171 -1.63 9.50 -16.89
CA VAL A 171 -2.80 9.36 -16.01
C VAL A 171 -2.35 8.89 -14.62
N THR A 172 -2.86 9.53 -13.58
CA THR A 172 -2.53 9.23 -12.18
C THR A 172 -3.80 9.02 -11.37
N LEU A 173 -3.68 8.48 -10.15
CA LEU A 173 -4.84 8.32 -9.25
C LEU A 173 -5.57 9.66 -9.02
N ARG A 174 -4.81 10.76 -8.99
CA ARG A 174 -5.36 12.12 -8.83
C ARG A 174 -6.26 12.57 -9.98
N ALA A 175 -6.20 11.93 -11.14
CA ALA A 175 -7.16 12.18 -12.21
C ALA A 175 -8.53 11.57 -11.90
N LEU A 176 -8.56 10.45 -11.17
CA LEU A 176 -9.79 9.76 -10.76
C LEU A 176 -10.37 10.39 -9.50
N HIS A 177 -9.52 10.61 -8.50
CA HIS A 177 -9.88 11.22 -7.24
C HIS A 177 -8.94 12.42 -6.98
N PRO A 178 -9.37 13.66 -7.26
CA PRO A 178 -8.50 14.84 -7.14
C PRO A 178 -7.95 15.08 -5.74
N GLU A 179 -8.77 14.84 -4.72
CA GLU A 179 -8.45 15.03 -3.31
C GLU A 179 -8.77 13.77 -2.50
N ALA A 180 -7.97 13.51 -1.47
CA ALA A 180 -8.23 12.42 -0.54
C ALA A 180 -9.51 12.72 0.24
N GLU A 181 -10.60 12.01 -0.09
CA GLU A 181 -11.83 12.10 0.69
C GLU A 181 -11.67 11.38 2.03
N ASP A 182 -12.13 12.04 3.10
CA ASP A 182 -12.33 11.42 4.42
C ASP A 182 -13.57 10.51 4.37
N SER A 183 -13.47 9.32 3.78
CA SER A 183 -14.53 8.34 4.00
C SER A 183 -14.29 7.62 5.33
N ALA A 184 -15.22 7.78 6.28
CA ALA A 184 -15.21 7.11 7.58
C ALA A 184 -15.42 5.58 7.48
N ASP A 185 -15.77 5.07 6.30
CA ASP A 185 -16.07 3.66 6.07
C ASP A 185 -14.80 2.90 5.65
N SER A 186 -14.44 1.89 6.43
CA SER A 186 -13.31 0.99 6.14
C SER A 186 -13.83 -0.42 5.86
N CYS A 187 -13.02 -1.25 5.20
CA CYS A 187 -13.34 -2.68 5.04
C CYS A 187 -13.62 -3.38 6.38
N ALA A 188 -13.08 -2.87 7.49
CA ALA A 188 -13.32 -3.40 8.84
C ALA A 188 -14.71 -3.03 9.40
N THR A 189 -15.31 -1.91 8.96
CA THR A 189 -16.63 -1.47 9.42
C THR A 189 -17.77 -1.95 8.52
N VAL A 190 -17.54 -2.01 7.20
CA VAL A 190 -18.55 -2.47 6.22
C VAL A 190 -18.46 -3.97 5.94
N GLY A 191 -17.27 -4.56 6.11
CA GLY A 191 -16.95 -5.91 5.66
C GLY A 191 -16.50 -5.97 4.20
N VAL A 192 -15.92 -7.10 3.80
CA VAL A 192 -15.49 -7.34 2.43
C VAL A 192 -15.54 -8.83 2.10
N LEU A 193 -16.05 -9.16 0.92
CA LEU A 193 -16.07 -10.54 0.44
C LEU A 193 -14.65 -11.01 0.09
N GLY A 194 -14.17 -12.10 0.71
CA GLY A 194 -12.81 -12.59 0.49
C GLY A 194 -12.52 -13.02 -0.96
N THR A 195 -13.51 -13.60 -1.64
CA THR A 195 -13.39 -13.98 -3.06
C THR A 195 -13.33 -12.77 -3.98
N LEU A 196 -13.99 -11.66 -3.63
CA LEU A 196 -13.85 -10.40 -4.35
C LEU A 196 -12.41 -9.88 -4.28
N CYS A 197 -11.79 -9.92 -3.10
CA CYS A 197 -10.36 -9.56 -2.96
C CYS A 197 -9.46 -10.42 -3.86
N ALA A 198 -9.74 -11.73 -3.94
CA ALA A 198 -9.03 -12.65 -4.82
C ALA A 198 -9.23 -12.31 -6.31
N THR A 199 -10.45 -11.98 -6.71
CA THR A 199 -10.78 -11.56 -8.08
C THR A 199 -10.03 -10.28 -8.46
N ILE A 200 -10.12 -9.24 -7.64
CA ILE A 200 -9.46 -7.94 -7.90
C ILE A 200 -7.93 -8.10 -7.91
N GLY A 201 -7.35 -8.79 -6.92
CA GLY A 201 -5.90 -8.98 -6.88
C GLY A 201 -5.37 -9.81 -8.06
N SER A 202 -6.12 -10.81 -8.53
CA SER A 202 -5.73 -11.58 -9.73
C SER A 202 -5.82 -10.73 -11.01
N ALA A 203 -6.83 -9.86 -11.10
CA ALA A 203 -6.94 -8.90 -12.20
C ALA A 203 -5.78 -7.88 -12.17
N MET A 204 -5.40 -7.39 -11.00
CA MET A 204 -4.23 -6.51 -10.83
C MET A 204 -2.93 -7.20 -11.23
N ALA A 205 -2.71 -8.47 -10.85
CA ALA A 205 -1.55 -9.23 -11.30
C ALA A 205 -1.49 -9.36 -12.83
N SER A 206 -2.65 -9.42 -13.49
CA SER A 206 -2.74 -9.42 -14.95
C SER A 206 -2.30 -8.08 -15.57
N GLU A 207 -2.59 -6.94 -14.94
CA GLU A 207 -2.06 -5.63 -15.36
C GLU A 207 -0.52 -5.61 -15.31
N VAL A 208 0.08 -6.14 -14.25
CA VAL A 208 1.55 -6.23 -14.11
C VAL A 208 2.13 -7.07 -15.25
N VAL A 209 1.53 -8.24 -15.55
CA VAL A 209 2.00 -9.08 -16.67
C VAL A 209 1.93 -8.32 -17.99
N LYS A 210 0.84 -7.59 -18.26
CA LYS A 210 0.73 -6.76 -19.48
C LYS A 210 1.80 -5.68 -19.54
N LEU A 211 2.03 -4.96 -18.44
CA LEU A 211 3.05 -3.91 -18.35
C LEU A 211 4.46 -4.45 -18.62
N VAL A 212 4.83 -5.56 -17.98
CA VAL A 212 6.18 -6.13 -18.06
C VAL A 212 6.44 -6.81 -19.40
N THR A 213 5.47 -7.58 -19.90
CA THR A 213 5.65 -8.34 -21.15
C THR A 213 5.42 -7.47 -22.39
N GLY A 214 4.58 -6.42 -22.27
CA GLY A 214 4.14 -5.59 -23.38
C GLY A 214 2.95 -6.16 -24.16
N VAL A 215 2.28 -7.21 -23.65
CA VAL A 215 1.10 -7.78 -24.30
C VAL A 215 -0.19 -7.10 -23.88
N GLY A 216 -1.19 -7.12 -24.78
CA GLY A 216 -2.51 -6.57 -24.51
C GLY A 216 -2.50 -5.06 -24.32
N ALA A 217 -3.51 -4.54 -23.61
CA ALA A 217 -3.66 -3.12 -23.33
C ALA A 217 -3.86 -2.90 -21.82
N PRO A 218 -2.91 -2.25 -21.12
CA PRO A 218 -3.12 -1.83 -19.74
C PRO A 218 -4.30 -0.87 -19.58
N LEU A 219 -4.80 -0.71 -18.35
CA LEU A 219 -5.98 0.10 -18.04
C LEU A 219 -5.76 1.63 -18.03
N PHE A 220 -4.74 2.14 -18.73
CA PHE A 220 -4.49 3.58 -18.79
C PHE A 220 -5.71 4.37 -19.29
N GLY A 221 -6.20 5.30 -18.46
CA GLY A 221 -7.34 6.16 -18.78
C GLY A 221 -8.69 5.45 -18.68
N ARG A 222 -8.78 4.34 -17.94
CA ARG A 222 -10.01 3.57 -17.74
C ARG A 222 -10.04 2.95 -16.34
N VAL A 223 -11.23 2.84 -15.76
CA VAL A 223 -11.44 2.13 -14.49
C VAL A 223 -12.37 0.95 -14.75
N LEU A 224 -11.97 -0.23 -14.30
CA LEU A 224 -12.87 -1.38 -14.27
C LEU A 224 -13.56 -1.44 -12.91
N VAL A 225 -14.88 -1.59 -12.94
CA VAL A 225 -15.73 -1.78 -11.77
C VAL A 225 -16.34 -3.17 -11.84
N HIS A 226 -16.21 -3.94 -10.76
CA HIS A 226 -16.75 -5.29 -10.63
C HIS A 226 -17.81 -5.33 -9.54
N ASP A 227 -18.99 -5.82 -9.88
CA ASP A 227 -20.03 -6.18 -8.92
C ASP A 227 -19.99 -7.70 -8.70
N ALA A 228 -19.70 -8.13 -7.47
CA ALA A 228 -19.60 -9.55 -7.13
C ALA A 228 -20.97 -10.25 -6.96
N LEU A 229 -22.07 -9.51 -6.82
CA LEU A 229 -23.41 -10.07 -6.65
C LEU A 229 -23.96 -10.63 -7.97
N ASP A 230 -23.74 -9.91 -9.07
CA ASP A 230 -24.18 -10.33 -10.40
C ASP A 230 -23.03 -10.78 -11.32
N GLY A 231 -21.78 -10.55 -10.92
CA GLY A 231 -20.58 -10.97 -11.63
C GLY A 231 -20.18 -10.04 -12.77
N SER A 232 -20.80 -8.86 -12.89
CA SER A 232 -20.56 -7.94 -14.00
C SER A 232 -19.22 -7.19 -13.91
N TRP A 233 -18.74 -6.76 -15.08
CA TRP A 233 -17.59 -5.88 -15.22
C TRP A 233 -17.99 -4.69 -16.08
N THR A 234 -17.91 -3.49 -15.51
CA THR A 234 -18.19 -2.23 -16.21
C THR A 234 -16.90 -1.46 -16.40
N GLU A 235 -16.63 -1.03 -17.63
CA GLU A 235 -15.49 -0.16 -17.95
C GLU A 235 -15.96 1.29 -17.99
N LEU A 236 -15.38 2.12 -17.13
CA LEU A 236 -15.64 3.56 -17.06
C LEU A 236 -14.46 4.33 -17.67
N PRO A 237 -14.70 5.28 -18.60
CA PRO A 237 -13.64 6.12 -19.14
C PRO A 237 -13.13 7.07 -18.05
N LEU A 238 -11.81 7.21 -17.97
CA LEU A 238 -11.14 8.15 -17.06
C LEU A 238 -10.37 9.17 -17.90
N ALA A 239 -10.66 10.45 -17.65
CA ALA A 239 -9.93 11.54 -18.27
C ALA A 239 -8.43 11.46 -17.90
N ARG A 240 -7.58 11.52 -18.92
CA ARG A 240 -6.13 11.48 -18.73
C ARG A 240 -5.64 12.82 -18.22
N ALA A 241 -5.09 12.81 -17.02
CA ALA A 241 -4.47 13.97 -16.41
C ALA A 241 -3.34 13.53 -15.47
N VAL A 242 -2.33 14.40 -15.36
CA VAL A 242 -1.26 14.30 -14.36
C VAL A 242 -1.31 15.58 -13.53
N PRO A 243 -2.23 15.68 -12.55
CA PRO A 243 -2.22 16.80 -11.61
C PRO A 243 -0.87 16.91 -10.91
N THR A 244 -0.52 18.12 -10.48
CA THR A 244 0.70 18.34 -9.70
C THR A 244 0.64 17.53 -8.40
N VAL A 245 1.60 16.63 -8.21
CA VAL A 245 1.76 15.91 -6.95
C VAL A 245 2.53 16.77 -5.96
N PRO A 246 2.21 16.69 -4.66
CA PRO A 246 3.02 17.34 -3.62
C PRO A 246 4.50 16.92 -3.73
N PRO A 247 5.44 17.80 -3.37
CA PRO A 247 6.84 17.41 -3.25
C PRO A 247 6.97 16.28 -2.21
N PRO A 248 8.09 15.52 -2.22
CA PRO A 248 8.38 14.55 -1.17
C PRO A 248 8.14 15.18 0.19
N LEU A 249 7.23 14.57 0.95
CA LEU A 249 6.81 15.08 2.23
C LEU A 249 7.94 14.88 3.23
N VAL A 250 8.43 15.98 3.82
CA VAL A 250 9.39 15.91 4.91
C VAL A 250 8.67 15.41 6.16
N GLY A 251 8.79 14.11 6.44
CA GLY A 251 8.57 13.54 7.77
C GLY A 251 7.13 13.44 8.27
N ALA A 252 6.32 12.52 7.71
CA ALA A 252 5.36 11.77 8.54
C ALA A 252 6.04 10.45 8.96
N GLY A 253 6.85 10.50 10.01
CA GLY A 253 7.50 9.31 10.54
C GLY A 253 6.60 8.53 11.48
N ALA A 254 7.09 7.38 11.95
CA ALA A 254 6.47 6.62 13.03
C ALA A 254 7.45 6.56 14.19
N VAL A 255 6.93 6.64 15.41
CA VAL A 255 7.73 6.52 16.64
C VAL A 255 7.07 5.51 17.57
N THR A 256 7.85 4.58 18.10
CA THR A 256 7.38 3.63 19.13
C THR A 256 7.27 4.31 20.49
N ALA A 257 6.52 3.72 21.43
CA ALA A 257 6.43 4.24 22.80
C ALA A 257 7.80 4.30 23.49
N ALA A 258 8.68 3.33 23.25
CA ALA A 258 10.04 3.31 23.80
C ALA A 258 10.90 4.48 23.27
N GLU A 259 10.87 4.71 21.96
CA GLU A 259 11.59 5.83 21.33
C GLU A 259 11.03 7.18 21.79
N LEU A 260 9.70 7.30 21.89
CA LEU A 260 9.07 8.53 22.37
C LEU A 260 9.48 8.85 23.82
N ARG A 261 9.51 7.84 24.70
CA ARG A 261 10.01 8.01 26.09
C ARG A 261 11.45 8.52 26.12
N ALA A 262 12.33 7.96 25.29
CA ALA A 262 13.72 8.40 25.20
C ALA A 262 13.83 9.86 24.68
N ARG A 263 13.03 10.24 23.68
CA ARG A 263 13.00 11.61 23.15
C ARG A 263 12.47 12.63 24.16
N LEU A 264 11.45 12.27 24.93
CA LEU A 264 10.88 13.11 25.99
C LEU A 264 11.87 13.36 27.15
N ALA A 265 12.79 12.42 27.41
CA ALA A 265 13.85 12.58 28.41
C ALA A 265 15.09 13.35 27.88
N GLY A 266 15.12 13.69 26.59
CA GLY A 266 16.23 14.36 25.94
C GLY A 266 16.27 15.88 26.15
N SER A 267 17.30 16.53 25.61
CA SER A 267 17.52 17.99 25.72
C SER A 267 16.60 18.83 24.84
N ARG A 268 15.93 18.22 23.85
CA ARG A 268 14.92 18.84 22.97
C ARG A 268 13.73 17.88 22.81
N PRO A 269 12.83 17.81 23.80
CA PRO A 269 11.66 16.93 23.72
C PRO A 269 10.70 17.41 22.62
N PRO A 270 10.06 16.48 21.89
CA PRO A 270 9.02 16.86 20.93
C PRO A 270 7.77 17.37 21.64
N THR A 271 7.00 18.22 20.96
CA THR A 271 5.63 18.53 21.41
C THR A 271 4.72 17.39 21.00
N VAL A 272 4.01 16.81 21.96
CA VAL A 272 3.10 15.69 21.72
C VAL A 272 1.67 16.21 21.59
N ILE A 273 0.95 15.82 20.54
CA ILE A 273 -0.44 16.24 20.28
C ILE A 273 -1.37 15.04 20.48
N ASP A 274 -2.33 15.15 21.40
CA ASP A 274 -3.38 14.16 21.65
C ASP A 274 -4.62 14.48 20.81
N LEU A 275 -4.84 13.65 19.78
CA LEU A 275 -5.91 13.76 18.79
C LEU A 275 -7.21 13.05 19.19
N ARG A 276 -7.27 12.44 20.38
CA ARG A 276 -8.51 11.84 20.86
C ARG A 276 -9.60 12.92 20.98
N GLU A 277 -10.84 12.53 20.73
CA GLU A 277 -12.04 13.35 20.93
C GLU A 277 -12.29 13.63 22.40
N ASP A 278 -13.00 14.71 22.69
CA ASP A 278 -13.21 15.17 24.07
C ASP A 278 -13.91 14.13 24.95
N SER A 279 -14.71 13.25 24.35
CA SER A 279 -15.45 12.16 25.01
C SER A 279 -14.65 10.87 25.24
N GLU A 280 -13.47 10.73 24.65
CA GLU A 280 -12.68 9.49 24.75
C GLU A 280 -11.94 9.37 26.09
N ASP A 281 -11.72 8.13 26.54
CA ASP A 281 -10.93 7.82 27.74
C ASP A 281 -9.46 8.25 27.59
N ARG A 282 -8.95 8.86 28.64
CA ARG A 282 -7.60 9.44 28.76
C ARG A 282 -6.88 9.03 30.03
N SER A 283 -7.37 7.99 30.71
CA SER A 283 -6.69 7.32 31.82
C SER A 283 -5.22 7.02 31.49
N ILE A 284 -4.95 6.60 30.26
CA ILE A 284 -3.62 6.46 29.68
C ILE A 284 -3.36 7.64 28.73
N ALA A 285 -2.37 8.47 29.04
CA ALA A 285 -1.98 9.62 28.22
C ALA A 285 -0.47 9.87 28.28
N VAL A 286 0.08 10.47 27.21
CA VAL A 286 1.48 10.92 27.22
C VAL A 286 1.57 12.19 28.08
N PRO A 287 2.44 12.24 29.09
CA PRO A 287 2.58 13.42 29.94
C PRO A 287 2.91 14.67 29.13
N GLY A 288 2.22 15.78 29.42
CA GLY A 288 2.45 17.06 28.75
C GLY A 288 1.87 17.17 27.32
N ALA A 289 1.07 16.19 26.86
CA ALA A 289 0.46 16.27 25.55
C ALA A 289 -0.54 17.42 25.42
N VAL A 290 -0.43 18.17 24.32
CA VAL A 290 -1.34 19.26 23.94
C VAL A 290 -2.57 18.68 23.27
N ARG A 291 -3.74 19.20 23.63
CA ARG A 291 -5.03 18.72 23.15
C ARG A 291 -5.37 19.33 21.80
N MET A 292 -5.66 18.48 20.82
CA MET A 292 -6.21 18.90 19.53
C MET A 292 -7.07 17.77 18.95
N PRO A 293 -8.35 17.64 19.36
CA PRO A 293 -9.23 16.59 18.85
C PRO A 293 -9.21 16.50 17.33
N MET A 294 -9.24 15.28 16.79
CA MET A 294 -9.17 15.05 15.34
C MET A 294 -10.26 15.81 14.58
N SER A 295 -11.48 15.88 15.15
CA SER A 295 -12.60 16.68 14.62
C SER A 295 -12.30 18.17 14.43
N ARG A 296 -11.28 18.72 15.09
CA ARG A 296 -10.85 20.13 15.01
C ARG A 296 -9.36 20.25 14.63
N PHE A 297 -8.79 19.20 14.03
CA PHE A 297 -7.38 19.19 13.68
C PHE A 297 -7.09 20.19 12.56
N ASP A 298 -6.17 21.12 12.84
CA ASP A 298 -5.69 22.12 11.90
C ASP A 298 -4.16 22.09 11.85
N PRO A 299 -3.54 21.67 10.73
CA PRO A 299 -2.09 21.74 10.56
C PRO A 299 -1.51 23.14 10.83
N GLY A 300 -2.20 24.21 10.46
CA GLY A 300 -1.72 25.59 10.64
C GLY A 300 -1.63 26.01 12.10
N ALA A 301 -2.32 25.31 13.00
CA ALA A 301 -2.30 25.54 14.44
C ALA A 301 -1.24 24.70 15.18
N LEU A 302 -0.47 23.86 14.47
CA LEU A 302 0.57 23.03 15.08
C LEU A 302 1.76 23.87 15.57
N PRO A 303 2.32 23.57 16.75
CA PRO A 303 3.47 24.29 17.26
C PRO A 303 4.72 24.01 16.43
N THR A 304 5.62 24.98 16.34
CA THR A 304 6.89 24.83 15.63
C THR A 304 7.85 23.91 16.40
N GLY A 305 8.58 23.05 15.68
CA GLY A 305 9.59 22.16 16.26
C GLY A 305 9.26 20.68 16.04
N PRO A 306 9.94 19.76 16.72
CA PRO A 306 9.66 18.33 16.61
C PRO A 306 8.26 18.01 17.15
N LEU A 307 7.44 17.36 16.33
CA LEU A 307 6.04 17.02 16.66
C LEU A 307 5.84 15.51 16.72
N VAL A 308 5.03 15.05 17.66
CA VAL A 308 4.53 13.68 17.71
C VAL A 308 3.02 13.70 17.92
N LEU A 309 2.26 13.14 16.99
CA LEU A 309 0.81 13.03 17.07
C LEU A 309 0.44 11.64 17.60
N TYR A 310 -0.58 11.55 18.44
CA TYR A 310 -1.15 10.26 18.83
C TYR A 310 -2.66 10.33 19.03
N CYS A 311 -3.34 9.20 18.81
CA CYS A 311 -4.75 9.02 19.15
C CYS A 311 -4.92 7.76 20.03
N ALA A 312 -6.12 7.19 20.14
CA ALA A 312 -6.33 5.97 20.93
C ALA A 312 -5.47 4.78 20.45
N SER A 313 -5.48 4.49 19.14
CA SER A 313 -4.84 3.29 18.54
C SER A 313 -3.71 3.58 17.55
N GLY A 314 -3.42 4.85 17.24
CA GLY A 314 -2.41 5.27 16.26
C GLY A 314 -2.91 5.42 14.81
N VAL A 315 -4.18 5.06 14.53
CA VAL A 315 -4.77 5.18 13.18
C VAL A 315 -4.99 6.64 12.79
N ARG A 316 -5.70 7.42 13.62
CA ARG A 316 -6.00 8.83 13.34
C ARG A 316 -4.75 9.71 13.34
N SER A 317 -3.78 9.41 14.19
CA SER A 317 -2.55 10.17 14.25
C SER A 317 -1.67 10.01 13.02
N ARG A 318 -1.73 8.87 12.34
CA ARG A 318 -1.08 8.70 11.03
C ARG A 318 -1.70 9.60 9.98
N LEU A 319 -3.03 9.60 9.89
CA LEU A 319 -3.77 10.49 9.00
C LEU A 319 -3.47 11.97 9.29
N ALA A 320 -3.46 12.36 10.57
CA ALA A 320 -3.12 13.72 10.97
C ALA A 320 -1.67 14.09 10.61
N ALA A 321 -0.73 13.16 10.72
CA ALA A 321 0.68 13.39 10.37
C ALA A 321 0.84 13.56 8.86
N GLU A 322 0.08 12.81 8.06
CA GLU A 322 0.01 13.00 6.60
C GLU A 322 -0.57 14.37 6.23
N ARG A 323 -1.64 14.81 6.90
CA ARG A 323 -2.20 16.16 6.71
C ARG A 323 -1.23 17.26 7.11
N ALA A 324 -0.53 17.10 8.23
CA ALA A 324 0.51 18.03 8.66
C ALA A 324 1.62 18.11 7.61
N ALA A 325 2.06 16.96 7.12
CA ALA A 325 3.10 16.90 6.10
C ALA A 325 2.64 17.56 4.79
N ALA A 326 1.38 17.37 4.36
CA ALA A 326 0.81 18.06 3.20
C ALA A 326 0.81 19.60 3.34
N ALA A 327 0.75 20.11 4.57
CA ALA A 327 0.92 21.53 4.90
C ALA A 327 2.41 21.95 5.07
N GLY A 328 3.36 21.07 4.76
CA GLY A 328 4.80 21.31 4.91
C GLY A 328 5.32 21.14 6.33
N ILE A 329 4.56 20.50 7.23
CA ILE A 329 4.88 20.37 8.66
C ILE A 329 5.26 18.91 8.96
N ALA A 330 6.52 18.70 9.36
CA ALA A 330 7.01 17.39 9.78
C ALA A 330 6.45 17.00 11.16
N SER A 331 5.95 15.77 11.29
CA SER A 331 5.48 15.20 12.55
C SER A 331 5.57 13.67 12.53
N ASP A 332 5.85 13.03 13.67
CA ASP A 332 5.77 11.57 13.78
C ASP A 332 4.41 11.13 14.34
N SER A 333 3.92 9.95 13.96
CA SER A 333 2.78 9.31 14.63
C SER A 333 3.25 8.26 15.64
N LEU A 334 2.69 8.29 16.87
CA LEU A 334 2.94 7.27 17.88
C LEU A 334 2.29 5.93 17.47
N VAL A 335 3.11 4.90 17.28
CA VAL A 335 2.68 3.53 16.96
C VAL A 335 1.85 2.97 18.11
N GLY A 336 0.67 2.43 17.79
CA GLY A 336 -0.27 1.89 18.78
C GLY A 336 -1.04 2.94 19.59
N GLY A 337 -0.76 4.23 19.39
CA GLY A 337 -1.44 5.32 20.10
C GLY A 337 -1.32 5.21 21.63
N ALA A 338 -2.38 5.63 22.33
CA ALA A 338 -2.47 5.51 23.78
C ALA A 338 -2.42 4.05 24.26
N ALA A 339 -3.00 3.11 23.50
CA ALA A 339 -2.98 1.70 23.84
C ALA A 339 -1.55 1.11 23.84
N GLY A 340 -0.70 1.55 22.90
CA GLY A 340 0.72 1.18 22.84
C GLY A 340 1.61 1.96 23.83
N TRP A 341 1.10 3.06 24.39
CA TRP A 341 1.80 3.86 25.40
C TRP A 341 1.64 3.31 26.83
N GLY A 342 0.53 2.62 27.11
CA GLY A 342 0.20 2.03 28.41
C GLY A 342 1.22 1.03 28.94
#